data_AF-A0AAW2CWE9-F1
#
_entry.id   AF-A0AAW2CWE9-F1
#
_cell.length_a   1.000
_cell.length_b   1.000
_cell.length_c   1.000
_cell.angle_alpha   90.00
_cell.angle_beta   90.00
_cell.angle_gamma   90.00
#
_symmetry.space_group_name_H-M   'P 1'
#
loop_
_entity.id
_entity.type
_entity.pdbx_description
1 polymer ?
#
loop_
_entity_poly.entity_id
_entity_poly.type
_entity_poly.pdbx_seq_one_letter_code
_entity_poly.pdbx_strand_id
1 'polypeptide(L)'
;MEEVCDALLEGNADTLGTELLESLLKMAPMKEEERKLKEYKDDSPIKLGPAEKFLKAVLDVPFAFKRVDAMLYISNFDSEVEYLKKSFETLEFFLNTDQKLNGSGF
;
A
#
# COMPACT_ATOMS: atom_id res chain seq x y z
N MET A 1 -9.68 14.38 5.37
CA MET A 1 -10.28 13.93 4.10
C MET A 1 -9.50 14.54 2.96
N GLU A 2 -9.47 15.86 2.87
CA GLU A 2 -8.69 16.61 1.87
C GLU A 2 -7.22 16.17 1.82
N GLU A 3 -6.55 16.09 2.97
CA GLU A 3 -5.16 15.62 3.09
C GLU A 3 -4.91 14.21 2.49
N VAL A 4 -5.87 13.28 2.62
CA VAL A 4 -5.75 11.93 2.04
C VAL A 4 -5.90 12.00 0.53
N CYS A 5 -6.88 12.76 0.03
CA CYS A 5 -7.09 12.93 -1.40
C CYS A 5 -5.91 13.64 -2.08
N ASP A 6 -5.36 14.67 -1.43
CA ASP A 6 -4.20 15.42 -1.92
C ASP A 6 -2.97 14.54 -1.97
N ALA A 7 -2.66 13.79 -0.90
CA ALA A 7 -1.55 12.85 -0.89
C ALA A 7 -1.69 11.78 -1.98
N LEU A 8 -2.90 11.27 -2.23
CA LEU A 8 -3.16 10.33 -3.32
C LEU A 8 -2.98 10.98 -4.69
N LEU A 9 -3.40 12.24 -4.88
CA LEU A 9 -3.24 12.97 -6.13
C LEU A 9 -1.75 13.24 -6.43
N GLU A 10 -1.00 13.69 -5.44
CA GLU A 10 0.44 13.93 -5.50
C GLU A 10 1.24 12.62 -5.64
N GLY A 11 0.71 11.51 -5.12
CA GLY A 11 1.38 10.21 -5.13
C GLY A 11 2.52 10.12 -4.12
N ASN A 12 2.50 10.91 -3.05
CA ASN A 12 3.54 10.94 -2.03
C ASN A 12 3.28 9.86 -0.96
N ALA A 13 4.01 8.76 -1.04
CA ALA A 13 3.85 7.61 -0.14
C ALA A 13 4.20 7.94 1.33
N ASP A 14 5.16 8.84 1.55
CA ASP A 14 5.66 9.21 2.88
C ASP A 14 4.63 10.00 3.70
N THR A 15 3.66 10.66 3.04
CA THR A 15 2.65 11.49 3.71
C THR A 15 1.62 10.67 4.48
N LEU A 16 1.21 9.51 3.94
CA LEU A 16 0.15 8.69 4.53
C LEU A 16 0.71 7.57 5.43
N GLY A 17 1.90 7.06 5.12
CA GLY A 17 2.52 5.96 5.83
C GLY A 17 1.86 4.60 5.56
N THR A 18 2.62 3.53 5.79
CA THR A 18 2.23 2.14 5.46
C THR A 18 0.92 1.70 6.12
N GLU A 19 0.75 1.94 7.43
CA GLU A 19 -0.44 1.48 8.18
C GLU A 19 -1.75 2.07 7.65
N LEU A 20 -1.72 3.35 7.24
CA LEU A 20 -2.89 4.01 6.67
C LEU A 20 -3.15 3.53 5.25
N LEU A 21 -2.12 3.35 4.43
CA LEU A 21 -2.24 2.79 3.07
C LEU A 21 -2.84 1.37 3.10
N GLU A 22 -2.40 0.52 4.03
CA GLU A 22 -2.99 -0.81 4.24
C GLU A 22 -4.47 -0.73 4.67
N SER A 23 -4.79 0.20 5.57
CA SER A 23 -6.17 0.41 6.03
C SER A 23 -7.06 0.90 4.89
N LEU A 24 -6.55 1.79 4.03
CA LEU A 24 -7.24 2.24 2.83
C LEU A 24 -7.53 1.07 1.88
N LEU A 25 -6.56 0.20 1.61
CA LEU A 25 -6.78 -0.99 0.76
C LEU A 25 -7.85 -1.92 1.33
N LYS A 26 -7.90 -2.11 2.65
CA LYS A 26 -8.95 -2.91 3.31
C LYS A 26 -10.34 -2.29 3.18
N MET A 27 -10.43 -0.98 2.94
CA MET A 27 -11.67 -0.26 2.69
C MET A 27 -12.02 -0.14 1.20
N ALA A 28 -11.29 -0.80 0.31
CA ALA A 28 -11.58 -0.77 -1.12
C ALA A 28 -13.00 -1.29 -1.41
N PRO A 29 -13.87 -0.45 -2.00
CA PRO A 29 -15.24 -0.86 -2.30
C PRO A 29 -15.26 -1.88 -3.42
N MET A 30 -16.29 -2.72 -3.44
CA MET A 30 -16.57 -3.58 -4.59
C MET A 30 -17.02 -2.73 -5.79
N LYS A 31 -16.86 -3.25 -7.02
CA LYS A 31 -17.22 -2.52 -8.26
C LYS A 31 -18.64 -1.95 -8.25
N GLU A 32 -19.61 -2.68 -7.73
CA GLU A 32 -20.99 -2.21 -7.63
C GLU A 32 -21.16 -1.08 -6.60
N GLU A 33 -20.41 -1.12 -5.49
CA GLU A 33 -20.42 -0.07 -4.46
C GLU A 33 -19.75 1.20 -4.98
N GLU A 34 -18.61 1.05 -5.65
CA GLU A 34 -17.92 2.15 -6.33
C GLU A 34 -18.85 2.85 -7.34
N ARG A 35 -19.56 2.07 -8.17
CA ARG A 35 -20.52 2.62 -9.13
C ARG A 35 -21.62 3.41 -8.43
N LYS A 36 -22.22 2.85 -7.37
CA LYS A 36 -23.27 3.53 -6.59
C LYS A 36 -22.78 4.82 -5.94
N LEU A 37 -21.57 4.81 -5.37
CA LEU A 37 -20.97 5.98 -4.74
C LEU A 37 -20.64 7.08 -5.77
N LYS A 38 -20.19 6.71 -6.97
CA LYS A 38 -19.92 7.65 -8.07
C LYS A 38 -21.18 8.24 -8.69
N GLU A 39 -22.24 7.45 -8.82
CA GLU A 39 -23.55 7.89 -9.34
C GLU A 39 -24.37 8.69 -8.31
N TYR A 40 -23.95 8.69 -7.04
CA TYR A 40 -24.64 9.41 -5.97
C TYR A 40 -24.69 10.92 -6.23
N LYS A 41 -25.87 11.50 -6.10
CA LYS A 41 -26.11 12.94 -6.17
C LYS A 41 -26.49 13.49 -4.80
N ASP A 42 -26.01 14.69 -4.48
CA ASP A 42 -26.22 15.33 -3.18
C ASP A 42 -27.69 15.68 -2.88
N ASP A 43 -28.55 15.72 -3.89
CA ASP A 43 -30.00 15.89 -3.77
C ASP A 43 -30.77 14.59 -3.48
N SER A 44 -30.07 13.47 -3.33
CA SER A 44 -30.65 12.17 -3.00
C SER A 44 -31.39 12.19 -1.65
N PRO A 45 -32.60 11.61 -1.56
CA PRO A 45 -33.32 11.48 -0.30
C PRO A 45 -32.60 10.56 0.70
N ILE A 46 -31.75 9.65 0.20
CA ILE A 46 -30.87 8.80 1.01
C ILE A 46 -29.56 9.56 1.21
N LYS A 47 -29.18 9.83 2.47
CA LYS A 47 -27.93 10.52 2.81
C LYS A 47 -26.81 9.52 3.05
N LEU A 48 -25.65 9.76 2.45
CA LEU A 48 -24.45 8.99 2.73
C LEU A 48 -24.01 9.17 4.19
N GLY A 49 -23.59 8.08 4.82
CA GLY A 49 -22.92 8.10 6.11
C GLY A 49 -21.50 8.69 6.03
N PRO A 50 -20.84 8.96 7.17
CA PRO A 50 -19.49 9.53 7.18
C PRO A 50 -18.45 8.71 6.40
N ALA A 51 -18.50 7.37 6.53
CA ALA A 51 -17.59 6.46 5.83
C ALA A 51 -17.84 6.44 4.31
N GLU A 52 -19.11 6.45 3.90
CA GLU A 52 -19.47 6.49 2.47
C GLU A 52 -19.07 7.82 1.82
N LYS A 53 -19.22 8.94 2.55
CA LYS A 53 -18.73 10.25 2.10
C LYS A 53 -17.21 10.27 1.94
N PHE A 54 -16.50 9.66 2.89
CA PHE A 54 -15.05 9.51 2.80
C PHE A 54 -14.65 8.70 1.55
N LEU A 55 -15.23 7.51 1.36
CA LEU A 55 -14.93 6.67 0.21
C LEU A 55 -15.32 7.36 -1.11
N LYS A 56 -16.42 8.10 -1.15
CA LYS A 56 -16.79 8.88 -2.32
C LYS A 56 -15.72 9.92 -2.66
N ALA A 57 -15.25 10.71 -1.68
CA ALA A 57 -14.20 11.70 -1.90
C ALA A 57 -12.89 11.08 -2.37
N VAL A 58 -12.51 9.91 -1.82
CA VAL A 58 -11.35 9.15 -2.29
C VAL A 58 -11.56 8.66 -3.72
N LEU A 59 -12.75 8.15 -4.07
CA LEU A 59 -13.08 7.68 -5.41
C LEU A 59 -13.15 8.79 -6.47
N ASP A 60 -13.31 10.05 -6.05
CA ASP A 60 -13.20 11.21 -6.94
C ASP A 60 -11.73 11.44 -7.40
N VAL A 61 -10.74 10.87 -6.70
CA VAL A 61 -9.35 10.81 -7.16
C VAL A 61 -9.19 9.76 -8.28
N PRO A 62 -8.61 10.13 -9.45
CA PRO A 62 -8.42 9.19 -10.54
C PRO A 62 -7.55 7.99 -10.15
N PHE A 63 -8.10 6.79 -10.30
CA PHE A 63 -7.43 5.52 -9.97
C PHE A 63 -7.01 5.41 -8.50
N ALA A 64 -7.74 6.02 -7.57
CA ALA A 64 -7.40 6.11 -6.14
C ALA A 64 -6.81 4.83 -5.55
N PHE A 65 -7.52 3.70 -5.60
CA PHE A 65 -7.05 2.45 -4.99
C PHE A 65 -5.85 1.82 -5.70
N LYS A 66 -5.65 2.07 -7.00
CA LYS A 66 -4.41 1.68 -7.69
C LYS A 66 -3.22 2.53 -7.25
N ARG A 67 -3.46 3.82 -6.96
CA ARG A 67 -2.44 4.71 -6.38
C ARG A 67 -2.09 4.27 -4.97
N VAL A 68 -3.07 3.93 -4.14
CA VAL A 68 -2.83 3.36 -2.79
C VAL A 68 -1.96 2.10 -2.89
N ASP A 69 -2.29 1.17 -3.78
CA ASP A 69 -1.53 -0.07 -3.99
C ASP A 69 -0.06 0.22 -4.39
N ALA A 70 0.14 1.11 -5.36
CA ALA A 70 1.48 1.52 -5.78
C ALA A 70 2.26 2.25 -4.67
N MET A 71 1.61 3.13 -3.92
CA MET A 71 2.23 3.86 -2.81
C MET A 71 2.61 2.92 -1.67
N LEU A 72 1.79 1.90 -1.37
CA LEU A 72 2.11 0.88 -0.38
C LEU A 72 3.34 0.07 -0.81
N TYR A 73 3.39 -0.33 -2.09
CA TYR A 73 4.57 -0.98 -2.65
C TYR A 73 5.83 -0.13 -2.47
N ILE A 74 5.77 1.16 -2.83
CA ILE A 74 6.90 2.09 -2.67
C ILE A 74 7.33 2.20 -1.20
N SER A 75 6.37 2.32 -0.28
CA SER A 75 6.64 2.44 1.17
C SER A 75 7.38 1.23 1.73
N ASN A 76 7.09 0.04 1.21
CA ASN A 76 7.68 -1.21 1.70
C ASN A 76 8.98 -1.59 0.97
N PHE A 77 9.18 -1.08 -0.25
CA PHE A 77 10.23 -1.51 -1.16
C PHE A 77 11.63 -1.56 -0.53
N ASP A 78 12.06 -0.47 0.09
CA ASP A 78 13.41 -0.38 0.65
C ASP A 78 13.64 -1.42 1.76
N SER A 79 12.65 -1.60 2.63
CA SER A 79 12.73 -2.57 3.74
C SER A 79 12.69 -4.02 3.25
N GLU A 80 11.86 -4.33 2.25
CA GLU A 80 11.78 -5.66 1.64
C GLU A 80 13.09 -6.02 0.92
N VAL A 81 13.68 -5.07 0.19
CA VAL A 81 14.96 -5.25 -0.48
C VAL A 81 16.09 -5.41 0.53
N GLU A 82 16.11 -4.62 1.61
CA GLU A 82 17.11 -4.75 2.67
C GLU A 82 17.02 -6.11 3.37
N TYR A 83 15.81 -6.56 3.69
CA TYR A 83 15.54 -7.88 4.25
C TYR A 83 16.06 -8.99 3.33
N LEU A 84 15.77 -8.88 2.02
CA LEU A 84 16.21 -9.86 1.03
C LEU A 84 17.75 -9.91 0.94
N LYS A 85 18.43 -8.76 0.91
CA LYS A 85 19.90 -8.68 0.91
C LYS A 85 20.51 -9.36 2.13
N LYS A 86 20.03 -9.02 3.33
CA LYS A 86 20.48 -9.65 4.58
C LYS A 86 20.28 -11.17 4.60
N SER A 87 19.18 -11.63 4.01
CA SER A 87 18.89 -13.05 3.86
C SER A 87 19.94 -13.75 2.97
N PHE A 88 20.31 -13.13 1.84
CA PHE A 88 21.38 -13.64 0.97
C PHE A 88 22.76 -13.62 1.63
N GLU A 89 23.13 -12.52 2.29
CA GLU A 89 24.40 -12.40 3.03
C GLU A 89 24.53 -13.50 4.10
N THR A 90 23.44 -13.79 4.80
CA THR A 90 23.40 -14.86 5.81
C THR A 90 23.65 -16.24 5.17
N LEU A 91 23.00 -16.54 4.04
CA LEU A 91 23.19 -17.79 3.32
C LEU A 91 24.62 -17.93 2.78
N GLU A 92 25.17 -16.88 2.17
CA GLU A 92 26.54 -16.86 1.67
C GLU A 92 27.55 -17.08 2.80
N PHE A 93 27.33 -16.46 3.96
CA PHE A 93 28.17 -16.68 5.13
C PHE A 93 28.24 -18.16 5.51
N PHE A 94 27.09 -18.83 5.65
CA PHE A 94 27.04 -20.25 6.02
C PHE A 94 27.70 -21.16 4.98
N LEU A 95 27.43 -20.94 3.69
CA LEU A 95 28.04 -21.71 2.59
C LEU A 95 29.57 -21.55 2.56
N ASN A 96 30.07 -20.34 2.75
CA ASN A 96 31.50 -20.06 2.77
C ASN A 96 32.18 -20.63 4.04
N THR A 97 31.48 -20.66 5.17
CA THR A 97 32.00 -21.31 6.38
C THR A 97 32.03 -22.84 6.26
N ASP A 98 31.02 -23.46 5.65
CA ASP A 98 31.02 -24.91 5.40
C ASP A 98 32.13 -25.32 4.43
N GLN A 99 32.41 -24.52 3.40
CA GLN A 99 33.56 -24.76 2.51
C GLN A 99 34.90 -24.66 3.25
N LYS A 100 35.05 -23.73 4.20
CA LYS A 100 36.28 -23.61 5.01
C LYS A 100 36.45 -24.79 5.98
N LEU A 101 35.36 -25.28 6.57
CA LEU A 101 35.40 -26.44 7.47
C LEU A 101 35.67 -27.75 6.71
N ASN A 102 35.16 -27.88 5.49
CA ASN A 102 35.41 -29.04 4.62
C ASN A 102 36.76 -28.97 3.88
N GLY A 103 37.36 -27.78 3.76
CA GLY A 103 38.66 -27.55 3.13
C GLY A 103 39.86 -27.62 4.09
N SER A 104 39.65 -27.63 5.41
CA SER A 104 40.72 -27.76 6.42
C SER A 104 41.11 -29.22 6.72
N GLY A 105 40.93 -30.13 5.77
CA GLY A 105 41.43 -31.50 5.86
C GLY A 105 42.95 -31.55 5.66
N PHE A 106 43.70 -31.21 6.70
CA PHE A 106 45.06 -31.68 6.97
C PHE A 106 45.21 -31.95 8.47
#